data_AF-A0A3P6H5K6-F1
#
_entry.id   AF-A0A3P6H5K6-F1
#
_cell.length_a   1.000
_cell.length_b   1.000
_cell.length_c   1.000
_cell.angle_alpha   90.00
_cell.angle_beta   90.00
_cell.angle_gamma   90.00
#
_symmetry.space_group_name_H-M   'P 1'
#
loop_
_entity.id
_entity.type
_entity.pdbx_description
1 polymer ?
#
loop_
_entity_poly.entity_id
_entity_poly.type
_entity_poly.pdbx_seq_one_letter_code
_entity_poly.pdbx_strand_id
1 'polypeptide(L)'
;MRVVLNCVAFAVCFSNKTLFSLLYFFSFCCDAVDGWCARVFNQVSTFGAVLDMVTDRVSTACLLVILSQVFLSLLALDIASHWLQMYSSHKDVKDSTSWLFRLYYGNRIFMCYCCVSCEVLYIILLLIANNQTENLLNVSSLPSLLLCLLSTQLLMKRTAHLVLSRIMDTSALSRYGEPKVLSFETPLHRNTLFSAMSKPVAIEVYNPNGKYRVVSTKPMPGTRWINLLVDQGCRVEICHLKKTILSVEDIIDLIGNRCDGVIGQLTEDWGETLFSALSKAGGKAFSNMAVGYNNVDVEAANKYGIAVGNTPGVLTETTAELAASLSLAAARRIVEADGFMRAGLYEGWLPHLFVGNLLKGQTVGVIGAGRIGSAYARMMVEGFKMNLIYFDLYQSTRLEKFVTAYGQFLKANGEQPVTWKRASSMEEVLREADLISLHPVLDKTTYHLVNKERLAMMKKEAILVNCSRGPVIDEEALVNHLRENPMFRVGLDVFEEEPFMKPGLADMKNAIVVPHIASASKWTREGMATLAALNVVGRIKGYPIWSDPNRVDPFLNENASPPNASPSIVNSKALGN
;
A
#
# COMPACT_ATOMS: atom_id res chain seq x y z
N MET A 1 -27.18 -7.32 -25.83
CA MET A 1 -28.09 -6.66 -26.79
C MET A 1 -27.72 -5.19 -27.00
N ARG A 2 -27.66 -4.38 -25.94
CA ARG A 2 -27.22 -2.96 -25.96
C ARG A 2 -25.97 -2.70 -26.81
N VAL A 3 -24.88 -3.42 -26.54
CA VAL A 3 -23.60 -3.28 -27.28
C VAL A 3 -23.77 -3.51 -28.78
N VAL A 4 -24.50 -4.56 -29.17
CA VAL A 4 -24.73 -4.90 -30.58
C VAL A 4 -25.56 -3.83 -31.28
N LEU A 5 -26.63 -3.35 -30.63
CA LEU A 5 -27.46 -2.26 -31.16
C LEU A 5 -26.66 -0.98 -31.35
N ASN A 6 -25.78 -0.63 -30.40
CA ASN A 6 -24.88 0.52 -30.54
C ASN A 6 -23.90 0.31 -31.70
N CYS A 7 -23.19 -0.81 -31.77
CA CYS A 7 -22.25 -1.06 -32.87
C CYS A 7 -22.91 -0.95 -34.25
N VAL A 8 -24.12 -1.51 -34.41
CA VAL A 8 -24.87 -1.42 -35.68
C VAL A 8 -25.36 0.01 -35.93
N ALA A 9 -25.88 0.70 -34.91
CA ALA A 9 -26.26 2.11 -35.02
C ALA A 9 -25.08 2.94 -35.55
N PHE A 10 -23.92 2.84 -34.89
CA PHE A 10 -22.71 3.56 -35.27
C PHE A 10 -22.23 3.23 -36.68
N ALA A 11 -22.34 1.98 -37.14
CA ALA A 11 -21.97 1.61 -38.51
C ALA A 11 -22.85 2.30 -39.57
N VAL A 12 -24.13 2.59 -39.26
CA VAL A 12 -25.09 3.17 -40.22
C VAL A 12 -25.36 4.66 -40.00
N CYS A 13 -24.71 5.29 -39.03
CA CYS A 13 -25.01 6.66 -38.57
C CYS A 13 -24.98 7.72 -39.68
N PHE A 14 -24.04 7.61 -40.63
CA PHE A 14 -23.89 8.56 -41.73
C PHE A 14 -24.66 8.17 -42.99
N SER A 15 -25.03 6.90 -43.13
CA SER A 15 -25.75 6.40 -44.31
C SER A 15 -27.27 6.42 -44.13
N ASN A 16 -27.76 6.25 -42.90
CA ASN A 16 -29.18 6.24 -42.60
C ASN A 16 -29.43 6.76 -41.17
N LYS A 17 -29.66 8.07 -41.05
CA LYS A 17 -29.88 8.76 -39.76
C LYS A 17 -31.09 8.22 -39.02
N THR A 18 -32.18 7.91 -39.72
CA THR A 18 -33.40 7.36 -39.11
C THR A 18 -33.15 6.00 -38.47
N LEU A 19 -32.44 5.11 -39.16
CA LEU A 19 -32.09 3.79 -38.63
C LEU A 19 -31.14 3.90 -37.45
N PHE A 20 -30.16 4.81 -37.50
CA PHE A 20 -29.31 5.13 -36.36
C PHE A 20 -30.14 5.58 -35.15
N SER A 21 -31.04 6.54 -35.33
CA SER A 21 -31.86 7.09 -34.24
C SER A 21 -32.72 6.02 -33.58
N LEU A 22 -33.31 5.11 -34.37
CA LEU A 22 -34.09 4.00 -33.84
C LEU A 22 -33.23 3.01 -33.05
N LEU A 23 -32.12 2.56 -33.62
CA LEU A 23 -31.23 1.58 -32.97
C LEU A 23 -30.61 2.14 -31.69
N TYR A 24 -30.19 3.41 -31.72
CA TYR A 24 -29.64 4.10 -30.57
C TYR A 24 -30.68 4.28 -29.45
N PHE A 25 -31.90 4.70 -29.80
CA PHE A 25 -33.01 4.81 -28.85
C PHE A 25 -33.35 3.46 -28.20
N PHE A 26 -33.43 2.38 -28.98
CA PHE A 26 -33.68 1.04 -28.43
C PHE A 26 -32.53 0.56 -27.53
N SER A 27 -31.29 0.90 -27.88
CA SER A 27 -30.13 0.60 -27.03
C SER A 27 -30.21 1.30 -25.68
N PHE A 28 -30.61 2.58 -25.66
CA PHE A 28 -30.88 3.32 -24.42
C PHE A 28 -32.02 2.70 -23.60
N CYS A 29 -33.10 2.24 -24.23
CA CYS A 29 -34.15 1.51 -23.51
C CYS A 29 -33.64 0.20 -22.88
N CYS A 30 -32.74 -0.52 -23.57
CA CYS A 30 -32.13 -1.73 -23.02
C CYS A 30 -31.31 -1.44 -21.76
N ASP A 31 -30.66 -0.28 -21.70
CA ASP A 31 -29.91 0.17 -20.51
C ASP A 31 -30.80 0.39 -19.30
N ALA A 32 -31.91 1.09 -19.51
CA ALA A 32 -32.90 1.33 -18.45
C ALA A 32 -33.48 0.01 -17.90
N VAL A 33 -33.73 -0.96 -18.79
CA VAL A 33 -34.21 -2.30 -18.42
C VAL A 33 -33.13 -3.09 -17.68
N ASP A 34 -31.88 -3.04 -18.14
CA ASP A 34 -30.76 -3.73 -17.49
C ASP A 34 -30.54 -3.21 -16.07
N GLY A 35 -30.48 -1.88 -15.89
CA GLY A 35 -30.39 -1.27 -14.58
C GLY A 35 -31.58 -1.57 -13.66
N TRP A 36 -32.79 -1.75 -14.21
CA TRP A 36 -33.95 -2.20 -13.44
C TRP A 36 -33.82 -3.67 -13.02
N CYS A 37 -33.47 -4.56 -13.94
CA CYS A 37 -33.22 -5.97 -13.66
C CYS A 37 -32.11 -6.15 -12.60
N ALA A 38 -30.98 -5.46 -12.74
CA ALA A 38 -29.87 -5.53 -11.79
C ALA A 38 -30.31 -5.18 -10.35
N ARG A 39 -31.22 -4.21 -10.19
CA ARG A 39 -31.82 -3.85 -8.89
C ARG A 39 -32.81 -4.89 -8.38
N VAL A 40 -33.64 -5.45 -9.26
CA VAL A 40 -34.61 -6.51 -8.90
C VAL A 40 -33.89 -7.79 -8.46
N PHE A 41 -32.77 -8.13 -9.11
CA PHE A 41 -31.97 -9.33 -8.79
C PHE A 41 -30.89 -9.12 -7.74
N ASN A 42 -30.82 -7.92 -7.13
CA ASN A 42 -29.85 -7.56 -6.10
C ASN A 42 -28.38 -7.87 -6.50
N GLN A 43 -28.04 -7.67 -7.76
CA GLN A 43 -26.68 -7.91 -8.27
C GLN A 43 -25.72 -6.84 -7.74
N VAL A 44 -24.81 -7.26 -6.86
CA VAL A 44 -23.73 -6.44 -6.26
C VAL A 44 -22.33 -6.89 -6.71
N SER A 45 -22.22 -7.63 -7.82
CA SER A 45 -20.93 -8.09 -8.30
C SER A 45 -20.11 -6.93 -8.87
N THR A 46 -18.84 -6.86 -8.48
CA THR A 46 -17.87 -5.90 -9.02
C THR A 46 -17.71 -6.04 -10.52
N PHE A 47 -17.81 -7.25 -11.06
CA PHE A 47 -17.78 -7.51 -12.49
C PHE A 47 -18.98 -6.90 -13.24
N GLY A 48 -20.19 -6.99 -12.67
CA GLY A 48 -21.38 -6.37 -13.26
C GLY A 48 -21.27 -4.84 -13.29
N ALA A 49 -20.78 -4.24 -12.21
CA ALA A 49 -20.55 -2.80 -12.14
C ALA A 49 -19.47 -2.31 -13.13
N VAL A 50 -18.38 -3.08 -13.30
CA VAL A 50 -17.33 -2.77 -14.28
C VAL A 50 -17.86 -2.93 -15.71
N LEU A 51 -18.65 -3.97 -15.97
CA LEU A 51 -19.21 -4.21 -17.31
C LEU A 51 -20.19 -3.11 -17.71
N ASP A 52 -21.10 -2.72 -16.81
CA ASP A 52 -22.03 -1.59 -16.96
C ASP A 52 -21.28 -0.29 -17.28
N MET A 53 -20.25 0.02 -16.48
CA MET A 53 -19.38 1.17 -16.68
C MET A 53 -18.67 1.16 -18.05
N VAL A 54 -18.13 0.01 -18.47
CA VAL A 54 -17.45 -0.10 -19.77
C VAL A 54 -18.44 0.09 -20.92
N THR A 55 -19.64 -0.49 -20.82
CA THR A 55 -20.67 -0.32 -21.86
C THR A 55 -21.19 1.10 -21.97
N ASP A 56 -21.29 1.83 -20.87
CA ASP A 56 -21.60 3.26 -20.86
C ASP A 56 -20.49 4.06 -21.57
N ARG A 57 -19.23 3.81 -21.20
CA ARG A 57 -18.08 4.57 -21.76
C ARG A 57 -17.90 4.34 -23.25
N VAL A 58 -18.13 3.13 -23.74
CA VAL A 58 -18.09 2.83 -25.18
C VAL A 58 -19.22 3.54 -25.92
N SER A 59 -20.43 3.56 -25.35
CA SER A 59 -21.58 4.23 -25.96
C SER A 59 -21.40 5.74 -26.04
N THR A 60 -20.90 6.37 -24.96
CA THR A 60 -20.58 7.80 -24.92
C THR A 60 -19.42 8.12 -25.85
N ALA A 61 -18.33 7.34 -25.84
CA ALA A 61 -17.18 7.56 -26.72
C ALA A 61 -17.56 7.49 -28.21
N CYS A 62 -18.41 6.55 -28.60
CA CYS A 62 -18.88 6.44 -29.97
C CYS A 62 -19.78 7.63 -30.36
N LEU A 63 -20.62 8.14 -29.45
CA LEU A 63 -21.39 9.38 -29.66
C LEU A 63 -20.47 10.61 -29.83
N LEU A 64 -19.40 10.66 -29.03
CA LEU A 64 -18.38 11.71 -29.06
C LEU A 64 -17.61 11.74 -30.37
N VAL A 65 -17.33 10.60 -31.00
CA VAL A 65 -16.68 10.56 -32.32
C VAL A 65 -17.58 11.16 -33.40
N ILE A 66 -18.89 10.89 -33.36
CA ILE A 66 -19.86 11.49 -34.29
C ILE A 66 -20.04 12.99 -34.05
N LEU A 67 -20.09 13.42 -32.79
CA LEU A 67 -20.31 14.82 -32.40
C LEU A 67 -19.03 15.66 -32.34
N SER A 68 -17.85 15.07 -32.53
CA SER A 68 -16.53 15.74 -32.41
C SER A 68 -16.28 16.83 -33.45
N GLN A 69 -17.13 16.98 -34.47
CA GLN A 69 -17.11 18.16 -35.35
C GLN A 69 -17.95 19.34 -34.83
N VAL A 70 -18.75 19.19 -33.75
CA VAL A 70 -19.67 20.24 -33.27
C VAL A 70 -19.61 20.51 -31.76
N PHE A 71 -19.11 19.61 -30.88
CA PHE A 71 -19.31 19.80 -29.43
C PHE A 71 -18.16 19.38 -28.50
N LEU A 72 -17.18 20.26 -28.30
CA LEU A 72 -16.18 20.13 -27.21
C LEU A 72 -16.73 20.49 -25.82
N SER A 73 -17.79 21.32 -25.74
CA SER A 73 -18.31 21.84 -24.46
C SER A 73 -19.25 20.87 -23.74
N LEU A 74 -20.02 20.07 -24.47
CA LEU A 74 -20.86 19.01 -23.87
C LEU A 74 -20.00 17.83 -23.39
N LEU A 75 -18.87 17.58 -24.05
CA LEU A 75 -17.81 16.67 -23.59
C LEU A 75 -17.28 17.08 -22.21
N ALA A 76 -16.98 18.38 -22.02
CA ALA A 76 -16.52 18.88 -20.73
C ALA A 76 -17.60 18.74 -19.65
N LEU A 77 -18.88 18.92 -20.00
CA LEU A 77 -20.00 18.86 -19.07
C LEU A 77 -20.32 17.43 -18.62
N ASP A 78 -20.28 16.46 -19.54
CA ASP A 78 -20.52 15.04 -19.28
C ASP A 78 -19.35 14.40 -18.50
N ILE A 79 -18.10 14.71 -18.89
CA ILE A 79 -16.92 14.29 -18.14
C ILE A 79 -16.93 14.93 -16.75
N ALA A 80 -17.27 16.22 -16.62
CA ALA A 80 -17.35 16.87 -15.32
C ALA A 80 -18.47 16.28 -14.45
N SER A 81 -19.66 15.99 -14.98
CA SER A 81 -20.75 15.40 -14.19
C SER A 81 -20.39 14.01 -13.67
N HIS A 82 -19.69 13.21 -14.46
CA HIS A 82 -19.25 11.88 -14.04
C HIS A 82 -17.98 11.88 -13.18
N TRP A 83 -17.04 12.80 -13.41
CA TRP A 83 -15.88 13.01 -12.54
C TRP A 83 -16.32 13.41 -11.13
N LEU A 84 -17.33 14.28 -11.04
CA LEU A 84 -17.95 14.66 -9.77
C LEU A 84 -18.72 13.50 -9.13
N GLN A 85 -19.30 12.60 -9.94
CA GLN A 85 -19.98 11.39 -9.47
C GLN A 85 -18.99 10.33 -8.92
N MET A 86 -17.77 10.28 -9.46
CA MET A 86 -16.70 9.37 -9.01
C MET A 86 -16.15 9.73 -7.63
N TYR A 87 -16.20 11.01 -7.26
CA TYR A 87 -15.76 11.50 -5.94
C TYR A 87 -16.89 11.54 -4.88
N SER A 88 -18.14 11.28 -5.27
CA SER A 88 -19.25 11.04 -4.34
C SER A 88 -19.46 9.53 -4.19
N SER A 89 -18.87 8.94 -3.14
CA SER A 89 -18.99 7.53 -2.80
C SER A 89 -20.47 7.13 -2.61
N HIS A 90 -20.93 6.20 -3.44
CA HIS A 90 -22.28 5.63 -3.44
C HIS A 90 -23.42 6.61 -3.77
N LYS A 91 -24.47 6.10 -4.41
CA LYS A 91 -25.70 6.81 -4.82
C LYS A 91 -26.55 7.27 -3.61
N ASP A 92 -25.94 7.92 -2.62
CA ASP A 92 -26.62 8.48 -1.45
C ASP A 92 -26.10 9.91 -1.21
N VAL A 93 -26.68 10.86 -1.94
CA VAL A 93 -26.38 12.28 -1.82
C VAL A 93 -27.22 12.88 -0.69
N LYS A 94 -26.98 12.42 0.55
CA LYS A 94 -27.59 13.05 1.73
C LYS A 94 -26.81 14.30 2.18
N ASP A 95 -25.50 14.37 1.89
CA ASP A 95 -24.61 15.39 2.45
C ASP A 95 -23.90 16.31 1.43
N SER A 96 -24.38 16.46 0.18
CA SER A 96 -23.77 17.47 -0.71
C SER A 96 -24.19 18.89 -0.34
N THR A 97 -23.21 19.79 -0.11
CA THR A 97 -23.44 21.21 0.23
C THR A 97 -24.14 22.00 -0.89
N SER A 98 -24.01 21.58 -2.15
CA SER A 98 -24.69 22.21 -3.29
C SER A 98 -26.16 21.82 -3.38
N TRP A 99 -27.05 22.82 -3.39
CA TRP A 99 -28.48 22.64 -3.58
C TRP A 99 -28.83 21.97 -4.92
N LEU A 100 -28.03 22.23 -5.96
CA LEU A 100 -28.23 21.66 -7.29
C LEU A 100 -27.96 20.16 -7.31
N PHE A 101 -26.92 19.69 -6.61
CA PHE A 101 -26.61 18.27 -6.51
C PHE A 101 -27.65 17.52 -5.67
N ARG A 102 -28.16 18.14 -4.60
CA ARG A 102 -29.29 17.58 -3.83
C ARG A 102 -30.56 17.49 -4.67
N LEU A 103 -30.85 18.48 -5.52
CA LEU A 103 -31.99 18.42 -6.42
C LEU A 103 -31.81 17.35 -7.50
N TYR A 104 -30.61 17.28 -8.11
CA TYR A 104 -30.29 16.36 -9.19
C TYR A 104 -30.26 14.90 -8.71
N TYR A 105 -29.50 14.58 -7.66
CA TYR A 105 -29.36 13.20 -7.17
C TYR A 105 -30.39 12.80 -6.11
N GLY A 106 -30.97 13.76 -5.40
CA GLY A 106 -32.01 13.50 -4.39
C GLY A 106 -33.40 13.28 -5.00
N ASN A 107 -33.65 13.73 -6.23
CA ASN A 107 -34.91 13.48 -6.92
C ASN A 107 -34.70 12.62 -8.18
N ARG A 108 -34.96 11.31 -8.02
CA ARG A 108 -34.77 10.30 -9.09
C ARG A 108 -35.60 10.59 -10.35
N ILE A 109 -36.78 11.21 -10.22
CA ILE A 109 -37.63 11.56 -11.35
C ILE A 109 -37.01 12.71 -12.14
N PHE A 110 -36.49 13.71 -11.44
CA PHE A 110 -35.80 14.84 -12.05
C PHE A 110 -34.50 14.41 -12.77
N MET A 111 -33.69 13.56 -12.12
CA MET A 111 -32.50 12.95 -12.74
C MET A 111 -32.85 12.19 -14.02
N CYS A 112 -33.86 11.32 -13.97
CA CYS A 112 -34.32 10.53 -15.12
C CYS A 112 -34.77 11.45 -16.26
N TYR A 113 -35.53 12.50 -15.95
CA TYR A 113 -35.97 13.48 -16.94
C TYR A 113 -34.79 14.19 -17.60
N CYS A 114 -33.76 14.60 -16.84
CA CYS A 114 -32.56 15.22 -17.38
C CYS A 114 -31.79 14.27 -18.31
N CYS A 115 -31.56 13.02 -17.89
CA CYS A 115 -30.85 12.03 -18.72
C CYS A 115 -31.60 11.75 -20.03
N VAL A 116 -32.91 11.46 -19.96
CA VAL A 116 -33.72 11.19 -21.15
C VAL A 116 -33.80 12.42 -22.07
N SER A 117 -33.94 13.62 -21.49
CA SER A 117 -34.03 14.84 -22.29
C SER A 117 -32.73 15.16 -23.03
N CYS A 118 -31.57 14.89 -22.42
CA CYS A 118 -30.28 15.03 -23.08
C CYS A 118 -30.16 14.06 -24.27
N GLU A 119 -30.49 12.78 -24.09
CA GLU A 119 -30.42 11.78 -25.16
C GLU A 119 -31.37 12.08 -26.33
N VAL A 120 -32.61 12.46 -26.01
CA VAL A 120 -33.59 12.87 -27.03
C VAL A 120 -33.12 14.12 -27.77
N LEU A 121 -32.53 15.10 -27.06
CA LEU A 121 -31.97 16.30 -27.68
C LEU A 121 -30.84 15.96 -28.66
N TYR A 122 -29.93 15.04 -28.30
CA TYR A 122 -28.86 14.60 -29.20
C TYR A 122 -29.40 13.95 -30.48
N ILE A 123 -30.41 13.09 -30.36
CA ILE A 123 -31.06 12.44 -31.51
C ILE A 123 -31.72 13.49 -32.41
N ILE A 124 -32.45 14.45 -31.83
CA ILE A 124 -33.10 15.53 -32.58
C ILE A 124 -32.07 16.39 -33.32
N LEU A 125 -30.98 16.78 -32.64
CA LEU A 125 -29.93 17.57 -33.27
C LEU A 125 -29.26 16.84 -34.43
N LEU A 126 -29.00 15.53 -34.30
CA LEU A 126 -28.44 14.72 -35.38
C LEU A 126 -29.38 14.61 -36.59
N LEU A 127 -30.69 14.47 -36.34
CA LEU A 127 -31.69 14.39 -37.40
C LEU A 127 -31.86 15.72 -38.15
N ILE A 128 -31.66 16.85 -37.47
CA ILE A 128 -31.80 18.19 -38.05
C ILE A 128 -30.54 18.61 -38.82
N ALA A 129 -29.35 18.23 -38.36
CA ALA A 129 -28.10 18.58 -39.04
C ALA A 129 -28.08 18.01 -40.47
N ASN A 130 -28.02 18.85 -41.50
CA ASN A 130 -28.13 18.39 -42.89
C ASN A 130 -26.76 17.98 -43.47
N ASN A 131 -25.72 18.76 -43.20
CA ASN A 131 -24.35 18.52 -43.65
C ASN A 131 -23.36 18.33 -42.49
N GLN A 132 -22.29 17.56 -42.73
CA GLN A 132 -21.26 17.23 -41.73
C GLN A 132 -20.50 18.46 -41.19
N THR A 133 -20.58 19.61 -41.85
CA THR A 133 -19.82 20.84 -41.53
C THR A 133 -20.65 21.94 -40.86
N GLU A 134 -21.92 21.68 -40.51
CA GLU A 134 -22.78 22.70 -39.89
C GLU A 134 -22.38 22.98 -38.43
N ASN A 135 -22.06 24.25 -38.13
CA ASN A 135 -21.80 24.73 -36.77
C ASN A 135 -23.11 24.89 -35.98
N LEU A 136 -23.08 24.64 -34.67
CA LEU A 136 -24.25 24.66 -33.78
C LEU A 136 -25.07 25.95 -33.85
N LEU A 137 -24.44 27.10 -34.04
CA LEU A 137 -25.15 28.38 -34.14
C LEU A 137 -26.09 28.44 -35.36
N ASN A 138 -25.77 27.69 -36.42
CA ASN A 138 -26.61 27.62 -37.62
C ASN A 138 -27.75 26.61 -37.47
N VAL A 139 -27.54 25.51 -36.74
CA VAL A 139 -28.59 24.53 -36.42
C VAL A 139 -29.53 25.05 -35.33
N SER A 140 -29.00 25.82 -34.37
CA SER A 140 -29.77 26.38 -33.24
C SER A 140 -30.56 27.64 -33.58
N SER A 141 -30.30 28.27 -34.73
CA SER A 141 -31.09 29.38 -35.27
C SER A 141 -32.31 28.94 -36.08
N LEU A 142 -32.54 27.63 -36.27
CA LEU A 142 -33.76 27.10 -36.87
C LEU A 142 -34.97 27.36 -35.94
N PRO A 143 -36.04 28.04 -36.42
CA PRO A 143 -37.20 28.39 -35.60
C PRO A 143 -37.87 27.20 -34.90
N SER A 144 -37.82 26.02 -35.52
CA SER A 144 -38.35 24.75 -35.01
C SER A 144 -37.57 24.22 -33.79
N LEU A 145 -36.25 24.40 -33.75
CA LEU A 145 -35.43 23.99 -32.60
C LEU A 145 -35.67 24.90 -31.39
N LEU A 146 -35.82 26.21 -31.63
CA LEU A 146 -36.14 27.18 -30.57
C LEU A 146 -37.50 26.89 -29.93
N LEU A 147 -38.51 26.53 -30.74
CA LEU A 147 -39.83 26.11 -30.24
C LEU A 147 -39.74 24.83 -29.39
N CYS A 148 -38.95 23.85 -29.81
CA CYS A 148 -38.75 22.60 -29.10
C CYS A 148 -38.00 22.81 -27.77
N LEU A 149 -36.95 23.62 -27.77
CA LEU A 149 -36.18 23.99 -26.56
C LEU A 149 -37.00 24.84 -25.57
N LEU A 150 -37.85 25.74 -26.07
CA LEU A 150 -38.77 26.51 -25.23
C LEU A 150 -39.85 25.62 -24.60
N SER A 151 -40.35 24.62 -25.33
CA SER A 151 -41.33 23.67 -24.80
C SER A 151 -40.76 22.78 -23.70
N THR A 152 -39.51 22.30 -23.85
CA THR A 152 -38.81 21.51 -22.82
C THR A 152 -38.39 22.36 -21.62
N GLN A 153 -38.04 23.65 -21.82
CA GLN A 153 -37.79 24.60 -20.72
C GLN A 153 -39.06 24.96 -19.94
N LEU A 154 -40.22 25.14 -20.60
CA LEU A 154 -41.50 25.36 -19.91
C LEU A 154 -41.89 24.14 -19.08
N LEU A 155 -41.66 22.93 -19.60
CA LEU A 155 -41.91 21.70 -18.88
C LEU A 155 -40.95 21.57 -17.67
N MET A 156 -39.66 21.89 -17.83
CA MET A 156 -38.70 21.97 -16.70
C MET A 156 -39.13 22.96 -15.63
N LYS A 157 -39.60 24.16 -16.00
CA LYS A 157 -40.10 25.15 -15.03
C LYS A 157 -41.32 24.64 -14.26
N ARG A 158 -42.28 23.99 -14.92
CA ARG A 158 -43.45 23.39 -14.25
C ARG A 158 -43.07 22.28 -13.28
N THR A 159 -42.16 21.39 -13.68
CA THR A 159 -41.71 20.27 -12.83
C THR A 159 -40.85 20.76 -11.66
N ALA A 160 -39.96 21.72 -11.88
CA ALA A 160 -39.17 22.36 -10.82
C ALA A 160 -40.07 23.11 -9.82
N HIS A 161 -41.13 23.78 -10.28
CA HIS A 161 -42.07 24.48 -9.42
C HIS A 161 -42.92 23.51 -8.57
N LEU A 162 -43.37 22.39 -9.14
CA LEU A 162 -44.04 21.30 -8.41
C LEU A 162 -43.13 20.68 -7.34
N VAL A 163 -41.84 20.49 -7.64
CA VAL A 163 -40.86 19.96 -6.67
C VAL A 163 -40.56 20.96 -5.55
N LEU A 164 -40.37 22.24 -5.88
CA LEU A 164 -40.17 23.32 -4.89
C LEU A 164 -41.40 23.50 -3.98
N SER A 165 -42.61 23.36 -4.52
CA SER A 165 -43.85 23.43 -3.72
C SER A 165 -43.94 22.31 -2.68
N ARG A 166 -43.49 21.09 -3.01
CA ARG A 166 -43.46 19.95 -2.08
C ARG A 166 -42.34 20.05 -1.03
N ILE A 167 -41.24 20.72 -1.35
CA ILE A 167 -40.13 20.94 -0.39
C ILE A 167 -40.53 21.96 0.69
N MET A 168 -41.29 23.00 0.33
CA MET A 168 -41.75 24.00 1.32
C MET A 168 -42.82 23.46 2.29
N ASP A 169 -43.62 22.46 1.89
CA ASP A 169 -44.60 21.77 2.76
C ASP A 169 -43.96 20.85 3.81
N THR A 170 -42.69 20.44 3.65
CA THR A 170 -42.01 19.50 4.56
C THR A 170 -41.35 20.14 5.79
N SER A 171 -41.55 21.43 6.04
CA SER A 171 -41.03 22.14 7.22
C SER A 171 -41.78 21.84 8.54
N ALA A 172 -42.79 20.97 8.51
CA ALA A 172 -43.51 20.51 9.69
C ALA A 172 -43.47 18.98 9.79
N LEU A 173 -42.40 18.41 10.34
CA LEU A 173 -42.37 17.09 11.04
C LEU A 173 -40.94 16.79 11.54
N SER A 174 -40.59 17.34 12.71
CA SER A 174 -39.53 16.79 13.54
C SER A 174 -40.14 15.77 14.51
N ARG A 175 -39.67 14.52 14.44
CA ARG A 175 -39.61 13.52 15.54
C ARG A 175 -39.12 12.17 15.01
N TYR A 176 -38.60 11.34 15.91
CA TYR A 176 -37.91 10.05 15.75
C TYR A 176 -36.39 10.21 15.46
N GLY A 177 -35.44 9.82 16.31
CA GLY A 177 -35.44 9.00 17.52
C GLY A 177 -34.15 8.17 17.51
N GLU A 178 -33.22 8.43 18.44
CA GLU A 178 -31.89 7.81 18.51
C GLU A 178 -31.91 6.28 18.74
N PRO A 179 -30.94 5.50 18.21
CA PRO A 179 -30.82 4.08 18.50
C PRO A 179 -29.99 3.78 19.77
N LYS A 180 -30.56 2.95 20.64
CA LYS A 180 -29.97 2.41 21.88
C LYS A 180 -28.82 1.42 21.60
N VAL A 181 -27.74 1.58 22.37
CA VAL A 181 -26.63 0.63 22.54
C VAL A 181 -27.04 -0.45 23.55
N LEU A 182 -26.85 -1.73 23.21
CA LEU A 182 -27.09 -2.88 24.08
C LEU A 182 -25.75 -3.48 24.52
N SER A 183 -25.44 -3.34 25.80
CA SER A 183 -24.36 -4.02 26.52
C SER A 183 -24.82 -5.41 26.98
N PHE A 184 -23.99 -6.44 26.76
CA PHE A 184 -24.16 -7.75 27.37
C PHE A 184 -22.96 -8.05 28.28
N GLU A 185 -23.22 -8.07 29.59
CA GLU A 185 -22.38 -8.69 30.61
C GLU A 185 -22.68 -10.19 30.68
N THR A 186 -21.67 -11.02 30.95
CA THR A 186 -21.84 -12.42 31.36
C THR A 186 -21.07 -12.70 32.65
N PRO A 187 -21.63 -13.47 33.61
CA PRO A 187 -21.06 -13.65 34.93
C PRO A 187 -20.12 -14.86 35.04
N LEU A 188 -19.15 -14.73 35.95
CA LEU A 188 -18.26 -15.77 36.48
C LEU A 188 -19.01 -16.74 37.40
N HIS A 189 -18.79 -18.06 37.28
CA HIS A 189 -18.30 -18.89 38.42
C HIS A 189 -17.97 -20.37 38.12
N ARG A 190 -16.86 -20.79 38.76
CA ARG A 190 -16.48 -22.08 39.40
C ARG A 190 -16.11 -23.34 38.60
N ASN A 191 -14.80 -23.65 38.71
CA ASN A 191 -14.15 -24.90 39.14
C ASN A 191 -14.76 -26.26 38.77
N THR A 192 -14.04 -26.98 37.91
CA THR A 192 -13.89 -28.44 37.99
C THR A 192 -12.48 -28.83 37.54
N LEU A 193 -11.79 -29.58 38.39
CA LEU A 193 -10.52 -30.25 38.14
C LEU A 193 -10.71 -31.36 37.08
N PHE A 194 -10.04 -31.25 35.93
CA PHE A 194 -9.79 -32.37 35.04
C PHE A 194 -8.42 -32.22 34.35
N SER A 195 -7.58 -33.23 34.62
CA SER A 195 -6.56 -33.85 33.76
C SER A 195 -5.93 -33.02 32.63
N ALA A 196 -4.60 -32.89 32.69
CA ALA A 196 -3.76 -32.39 31.62
C ALA A 196 -3.96 -33.18 30.32
N MET A 197 -4.66 -32.56 29.36
CA MET A 197 -4.60 -32.90 27.95
C MET A 197 -4.25 -31.63 27.18
N SER A 198 -3.24 -31.75 26.31
CA SER A 198 -2.74 -30.69 25.43
C SER A 198 -3.88 -30.00 24.71
N LYS A 199 -3.97 -28.67 24.82
CA LYS A 199 -4.95 -27.88 24.07
C LYS A 199 -4.70 -28.11 22.56
N PRO A 200 -5.72 -28.35 21.74
CA PRO A 200 -5.53 -28.49 20.32
C PRO A 200 -5.04 -27.15 19.77
N VAL A 201 -3.77 -27.12 19.39
CA VAL A 201 -3.18 -26.01 18.65
C VAL A 201 -3.97 -25.89 17.36
N ALA A 202 -4.44 -24.68 17.02
CA ALA A 202 -5.14 -24.43 15.77
C ALA A 202 -4.14 -24.56 14.62
N ILE A 203 -3.87 -25.78 14.18
CA ILE A 203 -2.89 -26.10 13.14
C ILE A 203 -3.64 -26.40 11.85
N GLU A 204 -3.28 -25.70 10.79
CA GLU A 204 -3.69 -26.03 9.43
C GLU A 204 -2.62 -26.92 8.79
N VAL A 205 -3.03 -28.01 8.15
CA VAL A 205 -2.11 -29.03 7.61
C VAL A 205 -2.26 -29.14 6.10
N TYR A 206 -1.15 -29.01 5.39
CA TYR A 206 -1.03 -29.25 3.96
C TYR A 206 -0.16 -30.49 3.72
N ASN A 207 -0.56 -31.33 2.75
CA ASN A 207 0.09 -32.61 2.44
C ASN A 207 0.28 -33.51 3.69
N PRO A 208 -0.80 -34.00 4.32
CA PRO A 208 -0.74 -34.75 5.58
C PRO A 208 0.08 -36.06 5.52
N ASN A 209 0.36 -36.58 4.32
CA ASN A 209 1.18 -37.77 4.11
C ASN A 209 2.63 -37.44 3.71
N GLY A 210 3.02 -36.16 3.75
CA GLY A 210 4.36 -35.70 3.41
C GLY A 210 5.43 -36.35 4.28
N LYS A 211 6.55 -36.73 3.66
CA LYS A 211 7.66 -37.43 4.31
C LYS A 211 8.35 -36.56 5.37
N TYR A 212 8.53 -35.27 5.08
CA TYR A 212 9.25 -34.32 5.94
C TYR A 212 8.27 -33.38 6.62
N ARG A 213 8.34 -33.20 7.93
CA ARG A 213 7.45 -32.29 8.67
C ARG A 213 8.08 -30.92 8.81
N VAL A 214 7.43 -29.90 8.24
CA VAL A 214 7.84 -28.49 8.36
C VAL A 214 6.75 -27.72 9.09
N VAL A 215 7.14 -26.96 10.11
CA VAL A 215 6.23 -26.14 10.90
C VAL A 215 6.48 -24.66 10.61
N SER A 216 5.41 -23.89 10.42
CA SER A 216 5.46 -22.43 10.43
C SER A 216 4.73 -21.90 11.66
N THR A 217 5.41 -21.05 12.42
CA THR A 217 4.87 -20.51 13.69
C THR A 217 3.73 -19.51 13.47
N LYS A 218 3.54 -19.02 12.24
CA LYS A 218 2.45 -18.12 11.83
C LYS A 218 2.04 -18.37 10.37
N PRO A 219 0.79 -18.02 9.98
CA PRO A 219 0.47 -17.87 8.58
C PRO A 219 1.33 -16.76 7.97
N MET A 220 1.88 -17.01 6.78
CA MET A 220 2.66 -16.04 6.01
C MET A 220 1.94 -15.69 4.70
N PRO A 221 2.15 -14.48 4.15
CA PRO A 221 1.51 -14.07 2.91
C PRO A 221 1.81 -15.00 1.72
N GLY A 222 0.80 -15.16 0.85
CA GLY A 222 0.87 -15.98 -0.35
C GLY A 222 0.85 -17.49 -0.07
N THR A 223 0.66 -18.27 -1.14
CA THR A 223 0.60 -19.75 -1.07
C THR A 223 1.79 -20.43 -1.73
N ARG A 224 2.61 -19.69 -2.47
CA ARG A 224 3.76 -20.24 -3.22
C ARG A 224 4.74 -21.00 -2.32
N TRP A 225 5.06 -20.46 -1.16
CA TRP A 225 5.97 -21.10 -0.21
C TRP A 225 5.41 -22.44 0.32
N ILE A 226 4.07 -22.55 0.49
CA ILE A 226 3.40 -23.79 0.87
C ILE A 226 3.53 -24.82 -0.27
N ASN A 227 3.19 -24.41 -1.49
CA ASN A 227 3.25 -25.28 -2.67
C ASN A 227 4.68 -25.81 -2.89
N LEU A 228 5.70 -24.95 -2.78
CA LEU A 228 7.10 -25.36 -2.92
C LEU A 228 7.53 -26.41 -1.89
N LEU A 229 7.03 -26.32 -0.64
CA LEU A 229 7.28 -27.35 0.37
C LEU A 229 6.52 -28.65 0.05
N VAL A 230 5.24 -28.53 -0.31
CA VAL A 230 4.38 -29.68 -0.64
C VAL A 230 4.93 -30.46 -1.83
N ASP A 231 5.35 -29.78 -2.89
CA ASP A 231 5.93 -30.38 -4.11
C ASP A 231 7.24 -31.13 -3.80
N GLN A 232 7.94 -30.72 -2.75
CA GLN A 232 9.14 -31.39 -2.25
C GLN A 232 8.85 -32.53 -1.25
N GLY A 233 7.57 -32.89 -1.10
CA GLY A 233 7.13 -33.97 -0.23
C GLY A 233 7.13 -33.59 1.25
N CYS A 234 7.05 -32.30 1.58
CA CYS A 234 6.87 -31.86 2.95
C CYS A 234 5.39 -31.87 3.34
N ARG A 235 5.12 -32.31 4.58
CA ARG A 235 3.90 -32.03 5.33
C ARG A 235 4.09 -30.68 6.02
N VAL A 236 3.29 -29.69 5.64
CA VAL A 236 3.40 -28.32 6.16
C VAL A 236 2.32 -28.12 7.21
N GLU A 237 2.74 -27.72 8.41
CA GLU A 237 1.84 -27.32 9.49
C GLU A 237 1.97 -25.83 9.75
N ILE A 238 0.83 -25.13 9.78
CA ILE A 238 0.79 -23.69 10.00
C ILE A 238 0.01 -23.40 11.27
N CYS A 239 0.64 -22.73 12.23
CA CYS A 239 0.00 -22.33 13.47
C CYS A 239 -0.90 -21.10 13.28
N HIS A 240 -2.18 -21.23 13.63
CA HIS A 240 -3.21 -20.17 13.63
C HIS A 240 -3.63 -19.74 15.03
N LEU A 241 -2.79 -19.98 16.05
CA LEU A 241 -3.06 -19.46 17.39
C LEU A 241 -3.18 -17.93 17.33
N LYS A 242 -4.28 -17.40 17.90
CA LYS A 242 -4.57 -15.96 17.94
C LYS A 242 -3.59 -15.14 18.78
N LYS A 243 -2.69 -15.79 19.55
CA LYS A 243 -1.60 -15.12 20.27
C LYS A 243 -0.75 -14.35 19.26
N THR A 244 -0.40 -13.08 19.52
CA THR A 244 0.44 -12.29 18.60
C THR A 244 1.83 -12.91 18.46
N ILE A 245 2.49 -13.15 19.60
CA ILE A 245 3.81 -13.80 19.71
C ILE A 245 3.62 -15.12 20.46
N LEU A 246 4.22 -16.20 19.95
CA LEU A 246 4.18 -17.51 20.61
C LEU A 246 5.22 -17.58 21.73
N SER A 247 4.88 -18.24 22.85
CA SER A 247 5.87 -18.52 23.89
C SER A 247 6.80 -19.65 23.47
N VAL A 248 7.92 -19.80 24.19
CA VAL A 248 8.85 -20.92 23.99
C VAL A 248 8.12 -22.27 24.11
N GLU A 249 7.21 -22.39 25.07
CA GLU A 249 6.40 -23.60 25.28
C GLU A 249 5.44 -23.86 24.10
N ASP A 250 4.76 -22.81 23.60
CA ASP A 250 3.89 -22.95 22.43
C ASP A 250 4.68 -23.48 21.22
N ILE A 251 5.92 -22.99 21.02
CA ILE A 251 6.79 -23.42 19.91
C ILE A 251 7.30 -24.85 20.15
N ILE A 252 7.64 -25.24 21.37
CA ILE A 252 8.04 -26.63 21.70
C ILE A 252 6.88 -27.59 21.43
N ASP A 253 5.66 -27.24 21.83
CA ASP A 253 4.46 -28.04 21.57
C ASP A 253 4.21 -28.18 20.06
N LEU A 254 4.43 -27.09 19.30
CA LEU A 254 4.40 -27.11 17.84
C LEU A 254 5.50 -27.99 17.22
N ILE A 255 6.72 -27.97 17.75
CA ILE A 255 7.81 -28.84 17.29
C ILE A 255 7.47 -30.31 17.55
N GLY A 256 6.94 -30.63 18.73
CA GLY A 256 6.57 -31.99 19.12
C GLY A 256 7.76 -32.96 19.11
N ASN A 257 7.49 -34.24 18.88
CA ASN A 257 8.51 -35.30 18.89
C ASN A 257 9.23 -35.51 17.56
N ARG A 258 8.69 -34.95 16.46
CA ARG A 258 9.25 -35.09 15.11
C ARG A 258 9.03 -33.82 14.31
N CYS A 259 10.09 -33.12 13.94
CA CYS A 259 10.04 -31.91 13.12
C CYS A 259 11.33 -31.82 12.32
N ASP A 260 11.26 -31.78 10.99
CA ASP A 260 12.44 -31.71 10.13
C ASP A 260 12.92 -30.25 9.95
N GLY A 261 12.02 -29.26 10.10
CA GLY A 261 12.41 -27.86 10.12
C GLY A 261 11.30 -26.88 10.49
N VAL A 262 11.70 -25.67 10.86
CA VAL A 262 10.79 -24.62 11.35
C VAL A 262 11.00 -23.31 10.59
N ILE A 263 9.92 -22.62 10.27
CA ILE A 263 9.92 -21.23 9.80
C ILE A 263 9.34 -20.35 10.92
N GLY A 264 10.18 -19.51 11.52
CA GLY A 264 9.82 -18.64 12.64
C GLY A 264 9.76 -17.16 12.25
N GLN A 265 9.29 -16.35 13.21
CA GLN A 265 9.15 -14.91 13.06
C GLN A 265 10.27 -14.14 13.78
N LEU A 266 10.47 -12.89 13.39
CA LEU A 266 11.45 -11.99 14.02
C LEU A 266 11.18 -11.71 15.51
N THR A 267 9.95 -11.92 15.95
CA THR A 267 9.48 -11.66 17.32
C THR A 267 9.72 -12.82 18.28
N GLU A 268 10.29 -13.93 17.80
CA GLU A 268 10.51 -15.15 18.57
C GLU A 268 11.99 -15.28 18.92
N ASP A 269 12.31 -15.42 20.20
CA ASP A 269 13.69 -15.59 20.66
C ASP A 269 14.14 -17.05 20.51
N TRP A 270 14.95 -17.29 19.48
CA TRP A 270 15.51 -18.60 19.16
C TRP A 270 16.86 -18.80 19.83
N GLY A 271 16.83 -19.35 21.05
CA GLY A 271 18.02 -19.70 21.84
C GLY A 271 18.20 -21.20 22.06
N GLU A 272 19.08 -21.54 23.01
CA GLU A 272 19.44 -22.92 23.41
C GLU A 272 18.23 -23.85 23.56
N THR A 273 17.18 -23.42 24.25
CA THR A 273 15.99 -24.23 24.54
C THR A 273 15.27 -24.68 23.27
N LEU A 274 15.00 -23.76 22.35
CA LEU A 274 14.26 -24.05 21.11
C LEU A 274 15.11 -24.86 20.13
N PHE A 275 16.40 -24.54 19.99
CA PHE A 275 17.29 -25.33 19.14
C PHE A 275 17.53 -26.74 19.67
N SER A 276 17.62 -26.91 21.00
CA SER A 276 17.67 -28.23 21.62
C SER A 276 16.41 -29.04 21.34
N ALA A 277 15.23 -28.44 21.49
CA ALA A 277 13.96 -29.09 21.21
C ALA A 277 13.84 -29.50 19.74
N LEU A 278 14.19 -28.60 18.81
CA LEU A 278 14.16 -28.89 17.37
C LEU A 278 15.14 -30.01 17.00
N SER A 279 16.36 -29.99 17.54
CA SER A 279 17.36 -31.03 17.32
C SER A 279 16.90 -32.40 17.84
N LYS A 280 16.33 -32.45 19.05
CA LYS A 280 15.73 -33.68 19.62
C LYS A 280 14.59 -34.24 18.78
N ALA A 281 13.84 -33.37 18.10
CA ALA A 281 12.78 -33.76 17.18
C ALA A 281 13.29 -34.19 15.78
N GLY A 282 14.61 -34.24 15.56
CA GLY A 282 15.23 -34.61 14.29
C GLY A 282 15.38 -33.46 13.29
N GLY A 283 15.26 -32.21 13.76
CA GLY A 283 15.31 -31.02 12.93
C GLY A 283 16.66 -30.79 12.28
N LYS A 284 16.63 -30.23 11.07
CA LYS A 284 17.82 -29.90 10.28
C LYS A 284 17.96 -28.41 10.02
N ALA A 285 16.85 -27.66 10.06
CA ALA A 285 16.85 -26.26 9.69
C ALA A 285 15.80 -25.45 10.43
N PHE A 286 16.18 -24.23 10.76
CA PHE A 286 15.32 -23.13 11.15
C PHE A 286 15.50 -22.00 10.15
N SER A 287 14.43 -21.36 9.69
CA SER A 287 14.53 -20.13 8.90
C SER A 287 13.75 -19.01 9.56
N ASN A 288 14.44 -17.90 9.83
CA ASN A 288 13.84 -16.67 10.32
C ASN A 288 13.20 -15.92 9.14
N MET A 289 11.93 -15.51 9.26
CA MET A 289 11.25 -14.65 8.30
C MET A 289 11.67 -13.17 8.51
N ALA A 290 12.97 -12.91 8.37
CA ALA A 290 13.58 -11.58 8.47
C ALA A 290 15.00 -11.60 7.90
N VAL A 291 15.57 -10.42 7.67
CA VAL A 291 17.00 -10.27 7.33
C VAL A 291 17.86 -10.21 8.57
N GLY A 292 17.51 -9.32 9.51
CA GLY A 292 18.15 -9.27 10.81
C GLY A 292 17.80 -10.52 11.62
N TYR A 293 18.78 -11.02 12.37
CA TYR A 293 18.68 -12.24 13.15
C TYR A 293 19.16 -12.03 14.59
N ASN A 294 19.00 -10.80 15.12
CA ASN A 294 19.34 -10.47 16.51
C ASN A 294 18.50 -11.26 17.54
N ASN A 295 17.35 -11.82 17.11
CA ASN A 295 16.51 -12.73 17.89
C ASN A 295 16.98 -14.21 17.82
N VAL A 296 18.10 -14.50 17.15
CA VAL A 296 18.57 -15.87 16.91
C VAL A 296 19.99 -16.05 17.46
N ASP A 297 20.15 -16.95 18.42
CA ASP A 297 21.45 -17.39 18.91
C ASP A 297 22.06 -18.40 17.92
N VAL A 298 22.89 -17.87 17.03
CA VAL A 298 23.56 -18.66 15.98
C VAL A 298 24.54 -19.68 16.57
N GLU A 299 25.15 -19.40 17.73
CA GLU A 299 26.08 -20.32 18.37
C GLU A 299 25.36 -21.51 19.01
N ALA A 300 24.19 -21.26 19.62
CA ALA A 300 23.31 -22.34 20.06
C ALA A 300 22.87 -23.22 18.87
N ALA A 301 22.50 -22.62 17.73
CA ALA A 301 22.14 -23.38 16.54
C ALA A 301 23.31 -24.27 16.04
N ASN A 302 24.55 -23.74 16.05
CA ASN A 302 25.75 -24.48 15.70
C ASN A 302 25.95 -25.71 16.60
N LYS A 303 25.83 -25.53 17.92
CA LYS A 303 25.94 -26.59 18.92
C LYS A 303 24.98 -27.75 18.65
N TYR A 304 23.79 -27.45 18.17
CA TYR A 304 22.74 -28.44 17.88
C TYR A 304 22.70 -28.91 16.41
N GLY A 305 23.64 -28.45 15.57
CA GLY A 305 23.72 -28.83 14.16
C GLY A 305 22.55 -28.33 13.30
N ILE A 306 21.87 -27.27 13.73
CA ILE A 306 20.72 -26.70 13.02
C ILE A 306 21.19 -25.60 12.06
N ALA A 307 20.83 -25.72 10.79
CA ALA A 307 21.07 -24.67 9.81
C ALA A 307 20.10 -23.49 10.01
N VAL A 308 20.65 -22.27 10.07
CA VAL A 308 19.87 -21.04 10.29
C VAL A 308 19.75 -20.26 8.98
N GLY A 309 18.55 -20.17 8.44
CA GLY A 309 18.23 -19.35 7.28
C GLY A 309 17.66 -17.98 7.64
N ASN A 310 17.85 -17.01 6.76
CA ASN A 310 17.22 -15.68 6.78
C ASN A 310 16.82 -15.25 5.36
N THR A 311 16.30 -14.04 5.17
CA THR A 311 15.70 -13.60 3.87
C THR A 311 16.35 -12.34 3.25
N PRO A 312 17.68 -12.29 3.00
CA PRO A 312 18.35 -11.16 2.38
C PRO A 312 17.94 -10.93 0.92
N GLY A 313 18.31 -9.77 0.37
CA GLY A 313 17.99 -9.38 -1.01
C GLY A 313 16.57 -8.86 -1.18
N VAL A 314 15.56 -9.71 -0.91
CA VAL A 314 14.15 -9.50 -1.27
C VAL A 314 13.47 -8.25 -0.67
N LEU A 315 13.98 -7.73 0.44
CA LEU A 315 13.39 -6.56 1.12
C LEU A 315 14.20 -5.27 0.93
N THR A 316 15.30 -5.31 0.18
CA THR A 316 16.24 -4.18 0.07
C THR A 316 15.56 -2.92 -0.43
N GLU A 317 14.83 -3.02 -1.55
CA GLU A 317 14.16 -1.88 -2.17
C GLU A 317 12.98 -1.42 -1.30
N THR A 318 12.10 -2.32 -0.85
CA THR A 318 10.93 -1.95 -0.02
C THR A 318 11.32 -1.25 1.29
N THR A 319 12.41 -1.66 1.95
CA THR A 319 12.90 -0.98 3.15
C THR A 319 13.51 0.39 2.83
N ALA A 320 14.23 0.52 1.72
CA ALA A 320 14.73 1.80 1.25
C ALA A 320 13.59 2.76 0.84
N GLU A 321 12.54 2.24 0.21
CA GLU A 321 11.33 2.97 -0.17
C GLU A 321 10.60 3.51 1.05
N LEU A 322 10.44 2.71 2.13
CA LEU A 322 9.84 3.22 3.35
C LEU A 322 10.71 4.28 4.01
N ALA A 323 12.04 4.06 4.08
CA ALA A 323 12.96 5.07 4.63
C ALA A 323 12.84 6.39 3.85
N ALA A 324 12.84 6.35 2.51
CA ALA A 324 12.62 7.52 1.65
C ALA A 324 11.23 8.15 1.87
N SER A 325 10.20 7.34 2.04
CA SER A 325 8.84 7.81 2.33
C SER A 325 8.77 8.55 3.66
N LEU A 326 9.40 8.02 4.71
CA LEU A 326 9.51 8.66 6.02
C LEU A 326 10.32 9.97 5.94
N SER A 327 11.42 9.99 5.17
CA SER A 327 12.20 11.21 4.91
C SER A 327 11.34 12.31 4.30
N LEU A 328 10.56 11.98 3.27
CA LEU A 328 9.68 12.94 2.58
C LEU A 328 8.51 13.37 3.46
N ALA A 329 7.89 12.42 4.16
CA ALA A 329 6.79 12.71 5.07
C ALA A 329 7.23 13.66 6.19
N ALA A 330 8.42 13.46 6.75
CA ALA A 330 9.00 14.33 7.76
C ALA A 330 9.36 15.70 7.17
N ALA A 331 10.07 15.73 6.03
CA ALA A 331 10.45 16.98 5.37
C ALA A 331 9.24 17.85 5.01
N ARG A 332 8.13 17.23 4.61
CA ARG A 332 6.92 17.91 4.13
C ARG A 332 5.77 17.94 5.13
N ARG A 333 6.00 17.53 6.38
CA ARG A 333 5.03 17.58 7.48
C ARG A 333 3.70 16.87 7.13
N ILE A 334 3.78 15.77 6.39
CA ILE A 334 2.61 15.11 5.78
C ILE A 334 1.62 14.62 6.84
N VAL A 335 2.11 13.98 7.91
CA VAL A 335 1.25 13.40 8.95
C VAL A 335 0.56 14.49 9.77
N GLU A 336 1.25 15.59 10.07
CA GLU A 336 0.65 16.76 10.71
C GLU A 336 -0.48 17.35 9.83
N ALA A 337 -0.23 17.48 8.53
CA ALA A 337 -1.18 18.03 7.57
C ALA A 337 -2.39 17.10 7.34
N ASP A 338 -2.19 15.77 7.29
CA ASP A 338 -3.28 14.79 7.19
C ASP A 338 -4.21 14.87 8.41
N GLY A 339 -3.63 14.86 9.62
CA GLY A 339 -4.40 15.01 10.86
C GLY A 339 -5.19 16.32 10.91
N PHE A 340 -4.57 17.43 10.51
CA PHE A 340 -5.22 18.74 10.43
C PHE A 340 -6.40 18.76 9.45
N MET A 341 -6.22 18.18 8.25
CA MET A 341 -7.26 18.10 7.23
C MET A 341 -8.44 17.22 7.70
N ARG A 342 -8.17 16.03 8.24
CA ARG A 342 -9.21 15.11 8.75
C ARG A 342 -9.98 15.66 9.93
N ALA A 343 -9.36 16.50 10.75
CA ALA A 343 -10.00 17.20 11.84
C ALA A 343 -10.95 18.33 11.39
N GLY A 344 -11.05 18.61 10.08
CA GLY A 344 -11.90 19.68 9.55
C GLY A 344 -11.39 21.09 9.83
N LEU A 345 -10.09 21.23 10.16
CA LEU A 345 -9.48 22.52 10.52
C LEU A 345 -9.02 23.34 9.31
N TYR A 346 -9.10 22.77 8.10
CA TYR A 346 -8.66 23.43 6.88
C TYR A 346 -9.73 24.39 6.35
N GLU A 347 -9.53 25.68 6.56
CA GLU A 347 -10.41 26.75 6.06
C GLU A 347 -9.97 27.29 4.70
N GLY A 348 -8.70 27.12 4.33
CA GLY A 348 -8.14 27.62 3.08
C GLY A 348 -6.61 27.61 3.05
N TRP A 349 -6.05 27.85 1.88
CA TRP A 349 -4.60 27.95 1.70
C TRP A 349 -4.05 29.21 2.37
N LEU A 350 -2.97 29.07 3.13
CA LEU A 350 -2.22 30.19 3.71
C LEU A 350 -0.72 30.02 3.41
N PRO A 351 0.04 31.11 3.16
CA PRO A 351 1.46 31.05 2.83
C PRO A 351 2.35 30.34 3.86
N HIS A 352 1.94 30.31 5.13
CA HIS A 352 2.71 29.73 6.24
C HIS A 352 2.20 28.37 6.72
N LEU A 353 1.12 27.86 6.13
CA LEU A 353 0.50 26.61 6.57
C LEU A 353 1.37 25.41 6.18
N PHE A 354 1.89 24.70 7.18
CA PHE A 354 2.74 23.50 7.03
C PHE A 354 3.95 23.67 6.10
N VAL A 355 4.60 24.84 6.12
CA VAL A 355 5.88 25.02 5.42
C VAL A 355 6.91 24.02 5.95
N GLY A 356 7.52 23.27 5.04
CA GLY A 356 8.52 22.24 5.32
C GLY A 356 9.78 22.43 4.48
N ASN A 357 10.66 21.44 4.49
CA ASN A 357 12.01 21.56 3.94
C ASN A 357 12.07 21.04 2.49
N LEU A 358 12.71 21.82 1.61
CA LEU A 358 13.05 21.37 0.26
C LEU A 358 14.33 20.53 0.33
N LEU A 359 14.25 19.25 -0.07
CA LEU A 359 15.42 18.35 -0.06
C LEU A 359 16.37 18.58 -1.24
N LYS A 360 15.92 19.19 -2.34
CA LYS A 360 16.75 19.36 -3.54
C LYS A 360 18.01 20.17 -3.24
N GLY A 361 19.18 19.61 -3.58
CA GLY A 361 20.48 20.23 -3.37
C GLY A 361 21.01 20.17 -1.93
N GLN A 362 20.23 19.65 -0.98
CA GLN A 362 20.67 19.40 0.40
C GLN A 362 21.57 18.16 0.48
N THR A 363 22.12 17.89 1.66
CA THR A 363 23.01 16.73 1.89
C THR A 363 22.27 15.60 2.60
N VAL A 364 22.24 14.42 1.98
CA VAL A 364 21.80 13.16 2.61
C VAL A 364 22.98 12.45 3.25
N GLY A 365 22.84 12.16 4.54
CA GLY A 365 23.73 11.37 5.38
C GLY A 365 23.27 9.92 5.47
N VAL A 366 24.13 8.97 5.15
CA VAL A 366 23.83 7.53 5.28
C VAL A 366 24.81 6.87 6.23
N ILE A 367 24.30 6.30 7.33
CA ILE A 367 25.09 5.54 8.31
C ILE A 367 24.77 4.06 8.12
N GLY A 368 25.73 3.31 7.60
CA GLY A 368 25.54 1.96 7.09
C GLY A 368 25.21 1.97 5.59
N ALA A 369 26.22 2.14 4.74
CA ALA A 369 26.12 2.09 3.28
C ALA A 369 26.14 0.65 2.73
N GLY A 370 25.49 -0.27 3.44
CA GLY A 370 25.21 -1.63 2.99
C GLY A 370 24.13 -1.65 1.89
N ARG A 371 23.38 -2.74 1.79
CA ARG A 371 22.38 -2.94 0.72
C ARG A 371 21.27 -1.90 0.76
N ILE A 372 20.58 -1.81 1.90
CA ILE A 372 19.44 -0.91 2.10
C ILE A 372 19.93 0.54 2.07
N GLY A 373 21.00 0.87 2.81
CA GLY A 373 21.55 2.23 2.82
C GLY A 373 22.03 2.69 1.45
N SER A 374 22.63 1.81 0.64
CA SER A 374 22.97 2.14 -0.75
C SER A 374 21.74 2.32 -1.63
N ALA A 375 20.71 1.48 -1.52
CA ALA A 375 19.46 1.66 -2.28
C ALA A 375 18.77 2.98 -1.92
N TYR A 376 18.66 3.29 -0.63
CA TYR A 376 18.15 4.56 -0.11
C TYR A 376 18.98 5.75 -0.62
N ALA A 377 20.32 5.69 -0.52
CA ALA A 377 21.20 6.74 -1.01
C ALA A 377 20.95 7.03 -2.49
N ARG A 378 20.82 5.99 -3.33
CA ARG A 378 20.55 6.13 -4.76
C ARG A 378 19.20 6.82 -5.02
N MET A 379 18.15 6.44 -4.29
CA MET A 379 16.83 7.09 -4.39
C MET A 379 16.91 8.57 -4.04
N MET A 380 17.61 8.93 -2.95
CA MET A 380 17.73 10.32 -2.52
C MET A 380 18.59 11.16 -3.47
N VAL A 381 19.67 10.59 -4.00
CA VAL A 381 20.55 11.25 -4.95
C VAL A 381 19.88 11.42 -6.32
N GLU A 382 19.32 10.36 -6.91
CA GLU A 382 18.72 10.45 -8.24
C GLU A 382 17.38 11.18 -8.23
N GLY A 383 16.49 10.81 -7.31
CA GLY A 383 15.14 11.35 -7.24
C GLY A 383 15.10 12.81 -6.76
N PHE A 384 15.99 13.18 -5.84
CA PHE A 384 15.96 14.50 -5.20
C PHE A 384 17.22 15.33 -5.41
N LYS A 385 18.22 14.85 -6.17
CA LYS A 385 19.45 15.61 -6.48
C LYS A 385 20.16 16.09 -5.21
N MET A 386 20.17 15.24 -4.19
CA MET A 386 20.89 15.48 -2.94
C MET A 386 22.36 15.12 -3.10
N ASN A 387 23.24 15.84 -2.40
CA ASN A 387 24.64 15.42 -2.23
C ASN A 387 24.70 14.28 -1.20
N LEU A 388 25.63 13.35 -1.38
CA LEU A 388 25.77 12.20 -0.48
C LEU A 388 26.96 12.37 0.48
N ILE A 389 26.74 12.20 1.77
CA ILE A 389 27.80 11.85 2.72
C ILE A 389 27.44 10.53 3.38
N TYR A 390 28.40 9.61 3.50
CA TYR A 390 28.13 8.31 4.11
C TYR A 390 29.25 7.85 5.03
N PHE A 391 28.87 7.09 6.06
CA PHE A 391 29.81 6.38 6.93
C PHE A 391 29.48 4.89 6.93
N ASP A 392 30.51 4.07 6.71
CA ASP A 392 30.46 2.62 6.81
C ASP A 392 31.88 2.10 7.11
N LEU A 393 31.97 0.98 7.83
CA LEU A 393 33.22 0.27 8.12
C LEU A 393 33.94 -0.10 6.82
N TYR A 394 33.18 -0.45 5.79
CA TYR A 394 33.71 -0.82 4.47
C TYR A 394 33.39 0.24 3.42
N GLN A 395 34.29 0.42 2.44
CA GLN A 395 34.06 1.34 1.34
C GLN A 395 32.96 0.82 0.41
N SER A 396 31.98 1.67 0.08
CA SER A 396 30.89 1.31 -0.83
C SER A 396 31.22 1.70 -2.28
N THR A 397 32.22 1.05 -2.88
CA THR A 397 32.73 1.40 -4.23
C THR A 397 31.64 1.43 -5.31
N ARG A 398 30.62 0.57 -5.20
CA ARG A 398 29.50 0.55 -6.16
C ARG A 398 28.63 1.79 -6.04
N LEU A 399 28.34 2.25 -4.82
CA LEU A 399 27.58 3.48 -4.58
C LEU A 399 28.36 4.70 -5.06
N GLU A 400 29.66 4.76 -4.76
CA GLU A 400 30.56 5.85 -5.19
C GLU A 400 30.62 5.98 -6.72
N LYS A 401 30.81 4.86 -7.43
CA LYS A 401 30.80 4.82 -8.90
C LYS A 401 29.47 5.30 -9.47
N PHE A 402 28.37 4.87 -8.86
CA PHE A 402 27.03 5.26 -9.28
C PHE A 402 26.81 6.77 -9.15
N VAL A 403 27.09 7.36 -7.97
CA VAL A 403 26.89 8.80 -7.76
C VAL A 403 27.82 9.63 -8.65
N THR A 404 29.05 9.15 -8.88
CA THR A 404 29.99 9.77 -9.83
C THR A 404 29.43 9.79 -11.26
N ALA A 405 28.92 8.65 -11.73
CA ALA A 405 28.32 8.56 -13.07
C ALA A 405 27.07 9.44 -13.21
N TYR A 406 26.22 9.46 -12.18
CA TYR A 406 25.03 10.32 -12.18
C TYR A 406 25.40 11.82 -12.14
N GLY A 407 26.40 12.21 -11.36
CA GLY A 407 26.92 13.59 -11.36
C GLY A 407 27.47 14.00 -12.74
N GLN A 408 28.17 13.10 -13.43
CA GLN A 408 28.62 13.33 -14.81
C GLN A 408 27.44 13.48 -15.79
N PHE A 409 26.42 12.64 -15.65
CA PHE A 409 25.19 12.72 -16.43
C PHE A 409 24.48 14.07 -16.22
N LEU A 410 24.31 14.53 -14.98
CA LEU A 410 23.72 15.84 -14.67
C LEU A 410 24.51 16.97 -15.34
N LYS A 411 25.85 16.95 -15.19
CA LYS A 411 26.73 17.95 -15.80
C LYS A 411 26.60 17.97 -17.33
N ALA A 412 26.53 16.81 -17.98
CA ALA A 412 26.37 16.70 -19.42
C ALA A 412 25.01 17.27 -19.92
N ASN A 413 23.99 17.28 -19.04
CA ASN A 413 22.67 17.86 -19.32
C ASN A 413 22.51 19.32 -18.84
N GLY A 414 23.61 19.99 -18.45
CA GLY A 414 23.56 21.39 -18.00
C GLY A 414 23.01 21.58 -16.59
N GLU A 415 22.90 20.51 -15.81
CA GLU A 415 22.46 20.56 -14.42
C GLU A 415 23.64 20.63 -13.45
N GLN A 416 23.39 21.14 -12.23
CA GLN A 416 24.39 21.11 -11.16
C GLN A 416 24.68 19.65 -10.77
N PRO A 417 25.94 19.19 -10.84
CA PRO A 417 26.29 17.83 -10.46
C PRO A 417 26.15 17.64 -8.96
N VAL A 418 25.67 16.46 -8.55
CA VAL A 418 25.74 16.02 -7.16
C VAL A 418 27.16 15.59 -6.80
N THR A 419 27.52 15.73 -5.53
CA THR A 419 28.79 15.23 -4.98
C THR A 419 28.57 14.06 -4.03
N TRP A 420 29.64 13.32 -3.75
CA TRP A 420 29.65 12.35 -2.67
C TRP A 420 30.94 12.41 -1.84
N LYS A 421 30.85 12.03 -0.58
CA LYS A 421 31.97 11.93 0.36
C LYS A 421 31.80 10.71 1.26
N ARG A 422 32.85 9.89 1.39
CA ARG A 422 32.95 8.91 2.49
C ARG A 422 33.49 9.64 3.71
N ALA A 423 32.69 9.70 4.77
CA ALA A 423 33.09 10.28 6.03
C ALA A 423 34.12 9.39 6.75
N SER A 424 35.06 10.03 7.44
CA SER A 424 36.05 9.39 8.31
C SER A 424 35.44 8.87 9.62
N SER A 425 34.32 9.46 10.04
CA SER A 425 33.59 9.14 11.25
C SER A 425 32.09 9.35 11.06
N MET A 426 31.27 8.74 11.92
CA MET A 426 29.83 8.98 11.93
C MET A 426 29.52 10.44 12.30
N GLU A 427 30.26 11.03 13.24
CA GLU A 427 30.05 12.40 13.72
C GLU A 427 30.22 13.44 12.60
N GLU A 428 31.05 13.16 11.60
CA GLU A 428 31.18 13.98 10.40
C GLU A 428 29.89 13.95 9.56
N VAL A 429 29.25 12.79 9.39
CA VAL A 429 27.92 12.68 8.77
C VAL A 429 26.90 13.51 9.53
N LEU A 430 26.86 13.36 10.86
CA LEU A 430 25.87 14.04 11.71
C LEU A 430 25.94 15.56 11.62
N ARG A 431 27.15 16.14 11.53
CA ARG A 431 27.33 17.59 11.43
C ARG A 431 26.99 18.15 10.05
N GLU A 432 27.30 17.40 8.98
CA GLU A 432 27.19 17.89 7.60
C GLU A 432 25.82 17.63 6.95
N ALA A 433 25.13 16.56 7.31
CA ALA A 433 23.89 16.15 6.66
C ALA A 433 22.66 16.93 7.13
N ASP A 434 21.73 17.16 6.22
CA ASP A 434 20.41 17.74 6.47
C ASP A 434 19.35 16.65 6.71
N LEU A 435 19.57 15.47 6.13
CA LEU A 435 18.74 14.29 6.27
C LEU A 435 19.63 13.08 6.53
N ILE A 436 19.50 12.44 7.69
CA ILE A 436 20.30 11.29 8.11
C ILE A 436 19.41 10.05 8.12
N SER A 437 19.84 8.96 7.49
CA SER A 437 19.16 7.67 7.58
C SER A 437 20.08 6.57 8.12
N LEU A 438 19.55 5.80 9.08
CA LEU A 438 20.26 4.74 9.78
C LEU A 438 19.96 3.37 9.17
N HIS A 439 21.00 2.69 8.71
CA HIS A 439 20.96 1.32 8.20
C HIS A 439 22.04 0.37 8.76
N PRO A 440 22.55 0.53 10.00
CA PRO A 440 23.47 -0.46 10.57
C PRO A 440 22.73 -1.75 10.99
N VAL A 441 23.49 -2.82 11.19
CA VAL A 441 23.03 -3.99 11.96
C VAL A 441 23.07 -3.63 13.44
N LEU A 442 22.14 -4.15 14.25
CA LEU A 442 22.20 -4.00 15.70
C LEU A 442 23.13 -5.04 16.32
N ASP A 443 24.17 -4.57 16.98
CA ASP A 443 25.08 -5.34 17.83
C ASP A 443 25.59 -4.45 18.99
N LYS A 444 26.56 -4.94 19.77
CA LYS A 444 27.11 -4.20 20.91
C LYS A 444 27.76 -2.85 20.52
N THR A 445 28.24 -2.72 19.29
CA THR A 445 28.93 -1.53 18.78
C THR A 445 27.97 -0.47 18.24
N THR A 446 26.75 -0.88 17.88
CA THR A 446 25.71 0.00 17.33
C THR A 446 24.52 0.22 18.27
N TYR A 447 24.53 -0.43 19.44
CA TYR A 447 23.61 -0.12 20.53
C TYR A 447 23.79 1.32 21.01
N HIS A 448 22.69 2.08 21.04
CA HIS A 448 22.64 3.51 21.33
C HIS A 448 23.69 4.31 20.55
N LEU A 449 23.92 3.90 19.30
CA LEU A 449 24.82 4.58 18.37
C LEU A 449 24.45 6.06 18.25
N VAL A 450 23.16 6.40 18.18
CA VAL A 450 22.68 7.79 18.29
C VAL A 450 22.21 8.04 19.72
N ASN A 451 23.07 8.65 20.51
CA ASN A 451 22.82 9.04 21.90
C ASN A 451 22.60 10.56 22.02
N LYS A 452 22.42 11.04 23.25
CA LYS A 452 22.22 12.47 23.57
C LYS A 452 23.29 13.37 22.94
N GLU A 453 24.57 13.00 23.06
CA GLU A 453 25.68 13.81 22.56
C GLU A 453 25.65 13.92 21.03
N ARG A 454 25.36 12.80 20.34
CA ARG A 454 25.30 12.75 18.87
C ARG A 454 24.06 13.42 18.31
N LEU A 455 22.92 13.35 18.98
CA LEU A 455 21.73 14.14 18.64
C LEU A 455 22.06 15.64 18.66
N ALA A 456 22.79 16.11 19.68
CA ALA A 456 23.21 17.50 19.80
C ALA A 456 24.22 17.96 18.73
N MET A 457 24.88 17.04 18.01
CA MET A 457 25.79 17.37 16.90
C MET A 457 25.06 17.66 15.58
N MET A 458 23.80 17.21 15.46
CA MET A 458 23.03 17.37 14.24
C MET A 458 22.61 18.83 14.03
N LYS A 459 22.30 19.19 12.77
CA LYS A 459 21.72 20.49 12.46
C LYS A 459 20.37 20.65 13.17
N LYS A 460 20.02 21.89 13.56
CA LYS A 460 18.76 22.21 14.27
C LYS A 460 17.49 21.80 13.51
N GLU A 461 17.57 21.76 12.17
CA GLU A 461 16.45 21.37 11.30
C GLU A 461 16.69 20.01 10.62
N ALA A 462 17.66 19.23 11.12
CA ALA A 462 17.96 17.93 10.55
C ALA A 462 16.75 16.99 10.66
N ILE A 463 16.69 16.06 9.71
CA ILE A 463 15.71 14.97 9.71
C ILE A 463 16.48 13.68 9.99
N LEU A 464 16.07 12.91 11.00
CA LEU A 464 16.63 11.59 11.31
C LEU A 464 15.63 10.47 11.00
N VAL A 465 16.05 9.49 10.21
CA VAL A 465 15.22 8.33 9.84
C VAL A 465 15.85 7.04 10.35
N ASN A 466 15.02 6.19 10.97
CA ASN A 466 15.44 4.87 11.43
C ASN A 466 14.48 3.79 10.92
N CYS A 467 14.99 2.96 10.00
CA CYS A 467 14.36 1.71 9.54
C CYS A 467 15.30 0.51 9.75
N SER A 468 16.22 0.63 10.71
CA SER A 468 17.18 -0.41 11.09
C SER A 468 16.63 -1.19 12.29
N ARG A 469 16.93 -0.75 13.51
CA ARG A 469 16.48 -1.30 14.79
C ARG A 469 16.32 -0.16 15.78
N GLY A 470 15.33 -0.26 16.67
CA GLY A 470 15.07 0.76 17.68
C GLY A 470 16.28 1.08 18.56
N PRO A 471 16.92 0.08 19.19
CA PRO A 471 18.07 0.28 20.08
C PRO A 471 19.33 0.86 19.42
N VAL A 472 19.32 1.20 18.13
CA VAL A 472 20.37 2.02 17.52
C VAL A 472 20.29 3.48 18.00
N ILE A 473 19.11 3.93 18.42
CA ILE A 473 18.89 5.24 19.01
C ILE A 473 18.58 5.05 20.50
N ASP A 474 19.18 5.88 21.36
CA ASP A 474 18.68 6.10 22.71
C ASP A 474 17.37 6.90 22.60
N GLU A 475 16.23 6.21 22.69
CA GLU A 475 14.91 6.75 22.43
C GLU A 475 14.48 7.75 23.51
N GLU A 476 14.97 7.60 24.74
CA GLU A 476 14.75 8.59 25.81
C GLU A 476 15.48 9.89 25.50
N ALA A 477 16.75 9.82 25.08
CA ALA A 477 17.48 10.99 24.61
C ALA A 477 16.80 11.63 23.39
N LEU A 478 16.25 10.82 22.48
CA LEU A 478 15.52 11.31 21.31
C LEU A 478 14.26 12.10 21.69
N VAL A 479 13.43 11.56 22.59
CA VAL A 479 12.20 12.25 23.06
C VAL A 479 12.54 13.60 23.68
N ASN A 480 13.59 13.65 24.51
CA ASN A 480 14.04 14.91 25.11
C ASN A 480 14.55 15.90 24.04
N HIS A 481 15.32 15.41 23.07
CA HIS A 481 15.83 16.23 21.98
C HIS A 481 14.70 16.80 21.09
N LEU A 482 13.69 15.99 20.75
CA LEU A 482 12.52 16.42 19.97
C LEU A 482 11.73 17.53 20.66
N ARG A 483 11.58 17.43 21.98
CA ARG A 483 10.88 18.43 22.80
C ARG A 483 11.62 19.77 22.83
N GLU A 484 12.95 19.72 22.93
CA GLU A 484 13.81 20.92 22.97
C GLU A 484 14.02 21.56 21.58
N ASN A 485 13.83 20.80 20.50
CA ASN A 485 14.14 21.23 19.13
C ASN A 485 12.93 21.03 18.18
N PRO A 486 11.96 21.98 18.15
CA PRO A 486 10.73 21.84 17.36
C PRO A 486 10.93 21.72 15.84
N MET A 487 12.10 22.14 15.33
CA MET A 487 12.43 22.07 13.90
C MET A 487 13.18 20.79 13.51
N PHE A 488 13.75 20.09 14.49
CA PHE A 488 14.32 18.76 14.28
C PHE A 488 13.18 17.77 14.09
N ARG A 489 13.31 16.84 13.14
CA ARG A 489 12.23 15.90 12.81
C ARG A 489 12.74 14.48 12.74
N VAL A 490 11.86 13.51 13.03
CA VAL A 490 12.18 12.09 12.87
C VAL A 490 11.13 11.32 12.09
N GLY A 491 11.59 10.27 11.41
CA GLY A 491 10.77 9.19 10.87
C GLY A 491 11.25 7.84 11.41
N LEU A 492 10.41 7.17 12.19
CA LEU A 492 10.77 5.94 12.91
C LEU A 492 9.87 4.79 12.47
N ASP A 493 10.47 3.71 12.01
CA ASP A 493 9.80 2.44 11.77
C ASP A 493 9.97 1.45 12.94
N VAL A 494 10.93 1.70 13.82
CA VAL A 494 11.40 0.74 14.82
C VAL A 494 11.62 1.41 16.17
N PHE A 495 11.38 0.66 17.26
CA PHE A 495 11.41 1.18 18.64
C PHE A 495 12.23 0.29 19.57
N GLU A 496 12.74 0.84 20.67
CA GLU A 496 13.58 0.06 21.60
C GLU A 496 12.85 -1.15 22.20
N GLU A 497 11.58 -0.97 22.56
CA GLU A 497 10.76 -1.96 23.25
C GLU A 497 9.46 -2.24 22.48
N GLU A 498 9.56 -2.69 21.23
CA GLU A 498 8.37 -3.02 20.42
C GLU A 498 7.43 -4.02 21.12
N PRO A 499 6.11 -3.74 21.18
CA PRO A 499 5.36 -2.76 20.37
C PRO A 499 5.24 -1.36 21.00
N PHE A 500 5.92 -1.10 22.12
CA PHE A 500 5.83 0.15 22.84
C PHE A 500 6.81 1.19 22.30
N MET A 501 6.35 2.43 22.29
CA MET A 501 7.19 3.61 22.14
C MET A 501 7.55 4.13 23.53
N LYS A 502 8.72 4.74 23.66
CA LYS A 502 9.17 5.46 24.86
C LYS A 502 8.13 6.53 25.21
N PRO A 503 7.77 6.67 26.50
CA PRO A 503 6.79 7.65 26.94
C PRO A 503 7.11 9.07 26.44
N GLY A 504 6.09 9.76 25.94
CA GLY A 504 6.18 11.11 25.39
C GLY A 504 6.48 11.17 23.89
N LEU A 505 6.94 10.09 23.25
CA LEU A 505 7.17 10.10 21.79
C LEU A 505 5.87 10.31 20.99
N ALA A 506 4.77 9.72 21.46
CA ALA A 506 3.45 9.84 20.82
C ALA A 506 2.92 11.29 20.77
N ASP A 507 3.40 12.17 21.65
CA ASP A 507 2.98 13.57 21.72
C ASP A 507 3.81 14.49 20.79
N MET A 508 4.90 13.98 20.21
CA MET A 508 5.83 14.76 19.39
C MET A 508 5.31 14.94 17.97
N LYS A 509 4.81 16.13 17.65
CA LYS A 509 4.31 16.48 16.29
C LYS A 509 5.39 16.44 15.22
N ASN A 510 6.65 16.59 15.62
CA ASN A 510 7.84 16.48 14.77
C ASN A 510 8.38 15.04 14.68
N ALA A 511 7.64 14.03 15.16
CA ALA A 511 7.93 12.63 14.97
C ALA A 511 6.87 11.95 14.11
N ILE A 512 7.31 11.21 13.10
CA ILE A 512 6.50 10.28 12.34
C ILE A 512 6.87 8.88 12.78
N VAL A 513 5.87 8.09 13.16
CA VAL A 513 6.05 6.74 13.69
C VAL A 513 5.18 5.76 12.91
N VAL A 514 5.75 4.60 12.56
CA VAL A 514 5.05 3.49 11.90
C VAL A 514 5.48 2.16 12.52
N PRO A 515 4.60 1.14 12.58
CA PRO A 515 4.83 -0.04 13.41
C PRO A 515 5.61 -1.15 12.67
N HIS A 516 6.90 -0.94 12.43
CA HIS A 516 7.85 -1.92 11.86
C HIS A 516 7.38 -2.55 10.53
N ILE A 517 7.02 -1.68 9.60
CA ILE A 517 6.45 -2.00 8.29
C ILE A 517 7.44 -1.85 7.13
N ALA A 518 8.74 -1.65 7.35
CA ALA A 518 9.69 -1.42 6.26
C ALA A 518 9.82 -2.55 5.23
N SER A 519 9.39 -3.77 5.52
CA SER A 519 9.33 -4.85 4.52
C SER A 519 7.91 -5.20 4.07
N ALA A 520 6.90 -4.43 4.50
CA ALA A 520 5.48 -4.73 4.33
C ALA A 520 4.92 -4.35 2.94
N SER A 521 5.58 -4.78 1.88
CA SER A 521 4.95 -4.89 0.56
C SER A 521 4.49 -6.34 0.33
N LYS A 522 3.42 -6.53 -0.45
CA LYS A 522 2.93 -7.87 -0.79
C LYS A 522 4.04 -8.71 -1.42
N TRP A 523 4.68 -8.16 -2.45
CA TRP A 523 5.75 -8.83 -3.19
C TRP A 523 6.92 -9.23 -2.27
N THR A 524 7.37 -8.33 -1.39
CA THR A 524 8.46 -8.63 -0.46
C THR A 524 8.08 -9.68 0.56
N ARG A 525 6.90 -9.59 1.20
CA ARG A 525 6.51 -10.57 2.23
C ARG A 525 6.29 -11.97 1.64
N GLU A 526 5.69 -12.08 0.46
CA GLU A 526 5.54 -13.35 -0.26
C GLU A 526 6.91 -13.92 -0.70
N GLY A 527 7.81 -13.05 -1.14
CA GLY A 527 9.18 -13.43 -1.48
C GLY A 527 9.98 -13.88 -0.25
N MET A 528 9.87 -13.21 0.89
CA MET A 528 10.47 -13.63 2.16
C MET A 528 9.98 -15.01 2.59
N ALA A 529 8.66 -15.25 2.53
CA ALA A 529 8.08 -16.56 2.83
C ALA A 529 8.63 -17.64 1.89
N THR A 530 8.78 -17.32 0.60
CA THR A 530 9.38 -18.20 -0.41
C THR A 530 10.82 -18.55 -0.08
N LEU A 531 11.67 -17.56 0.23
CA LEU A 531 13.07 -17.80 0.59
C LEU A 531 13.20 -18.60 1.89
N ALA A 532 12.37 -18.31 2.89
CA ALA A 532 12.40 -19.02 4.17
C ALA A 532 12.03 -20.51 4.00
N ALA A 533 11.01 -20.81 3.21
CA ALA A 533 10.65 -22.17 2.86
C ALA A 533 11.78 -22.89 2.10
N LEU A 534 12.42 -22.20 1.14
CA LEU A 534 13.51 -22.76 0.35
C LEU A 534 14.78 -23.03 1.18
N ASN A 535 15.07 -22.20 2.19
CA ASN A 535 16.13 -22.48 3.16
C ASN A 535 15.85 -23.79 3.92
N VAL A 536 14.64 -23.94 4.46
CA VAL A 536 14.27 -25.14 5.23
C VAL A 536 14.33 -26.40 4.37
N VAL A 537 13.66 -26.41 3.22
CA VAL A 537 13.61 -27.63 2.38
C VAL A 537 14.96 -27.93 1.75
N GLY A 538 15.74 -26.91 1.37
CA GLY A 538 17.07 -27.07 0.83
C GLY A 538 17.98 -27.82 1.81
N ARG A 539 17.92 -27.48 3.09
CA ARG A 539 18.69 -28.17 4.13
C ARG A 539 18.14 -29.55 4.50
N ILE A 540 16.82 -29.74 4.46
CA ILE A 540 16.21 -31.07 4.65
C ILE A 540 16.68 -32.05 3.55
N LYS A 541 16.78 -31.56 2.31
CA LYS A 541 17.15 -32.32 1.11
C LYS A 541 18.66 -32.42 0.86
N GLY A 542 19.48 -31.63 1.56
CA GLY A 542 20.94 -31.59 1.36
C GLY A 542 21.38 -30.81 0.12
N TYR A 543 20.61 -29.81 -0.29
CA TYR A 543 20.96 -28.93 -1.40
C TYR A 543 22.13 -27.99 -1.03
N PRO A 544 22.96 -27.60 -2.02
CA PRO A 544 24.05 -26.64 -1.82
C PRO A 544 23.53 -25.29 -1.33
N ILE A 545 24.41 -24.52 -0.71
CA ILE A 545 24.12 -23.15 -0.28
C ILE A 545 24.39 -22.22 -1.46
N TRP A 546 23.48 -21.27 -1.68
CA TRP A 546 23.62 -20.30 -2.75
C TRP A 546 24.83 -19.38 -2.52
N SER A 547 25.60 -19.13 -3.57
CA SER A 547 26.90 -18.44 -3.46
C SER A 547 26.79 -16.95 -3.14
N ASP A 548 25.74 -16.29 -3.63
CA ASP A 548 25.45 -14.90 -3.34
C ASP A 548 24.03 -14.75 -2.79
N PRO A 549 23.86 -14.67 -1.45
CA PRO A 549 22.53 -14.61 -0.82
C PRO A 549 21.74 -13.34 -1.20
N ASN A 550 22.31 -12.42 -1.97
CA ASN A 550 21.67 -11.17 -2.40
C ASN A 550 21.05 -11.26 -3.79
N ARG A 551 21.44 -12.26 -4.58
CA ARG A 551 20.88 -12.52 -5.90
C ARG A 551 19.73 -13.51 -5.77
N VAL A 552 18.59 -12.98 -5.34
CA VAL A 552 17.40 -13.77 -5.01
C VAL A 552 16.40 -13.91 -6.15
N ASP A 553 16.54 -13.12 -7.22
CA ASP A 553 15.63 -13.16 -8.39
C ASP A 553 15.39 -14.58 -8.94
N PRO A 554 16.41 -15.46 -9.04
CA PRO A 554 16.18 -16.84 -9.50
C PRO A 554 15.23 -17.64 -8.62
N PHE A 555 15.18 -17.37 -7.31
CA PHE A 555 14.25 -18.03 -6.39
C PHE A 555 12.87 -17.39 -6.43
N LEU A 556 12.77 -16.11 -6.80
CA LEU A 556 11.54 -15.33 -6.77
C LEU A 556 10.79 -15.31 -8.10
N ASN A 557 11.35 -15.82 -9.19
CA ASN A 557 10.66 -15.92 -10.47
C ASN A 557 9.48 -16.91 -10.41
N GLU A 558 8.25 -16.40 -10.47
CA GLU A 558 7.02 -17.21 -10.41
C GLU A 558 6.81 -18.10 -11.64
N ASN A 559 7.45 -17.77 -12.77
CA ASN A 559 7.34 -18.51 -14.02
C ASN A 559 8.40 -19.62 -14.17
N ALA A 560 9.23 -19.85 -13.14
CA ALA A 560 10.28 -20.84 -13.17
C ALA A 560 10.38 -21.59 -11.84
N SER A 561 10.84 -22.84 -11.92
CA SER A 561 11.22 -23.58 -10.72
C SER A 561 12.46 -22.93 -10.08
N PRO A 562 12.47 -22.72 -8.76
CA PRO A 562 13.64 -22.18 -8.09
C PRO A 562 14.83 -23.14 -8.20
N PRO A 563 16.08 -22.63 -8.14
CA PRO A 563 17.26 -23.49 -8.05
C PRO A 563 17.18 -24.46 -6.87
N ASN A 564 17.73 -25.66 -7.04
CA ASN A 564 17.93 -26.62 -5.94
C ASN A 564 19.09 -26.18 -5.05
N ALA A 565 18.89 -25.09 -4.31
CA ALA A 565 19.86 -24.49 -3.40
C ALA A 565 19.14 -23.85 -2.21
N SER A 566 19.84 -23.72 -1.08
CA SER A 566 19.38 -22.92 0.06
C SER A 566 19.74 -21.45 -0.20
N PRO A 567 18.77 -20.53 -0.34
CA PRO A 567 19.05 -19.13 -0.70
C PRO A 567 20.01 -18.41 0.25
N SER A 568 19.89 -18.64 1.56
CA SER A 568 20.75 -18.02 2.55
C SER A 568 20.81 -18.84 3.84
N ILE A 569 22.04 -19.18 4.27
CA ILE A 569 22.29 -19.84 5.55
C ILE A 569 23.36 -19.05 6.29
N VAL A 570 22.97 -18.48 7.43
CA VAL A 570 23.78 -17.56 8.24
C VAL A 570 25.01 -18.27 8.81
N ASN A 571 24.84 -19.53 9.26
CA ASN A 571 25.92 -20.34 9.85
C ASN A 571 26.54 -21.35 8.87
N SER A 572 26.54 -21.07 7.58
CA SER A 572 27.05 -21.96 6.54
C SER A 572 28.49 -22.46 6.81
N LYS A 573 29.37 -21.55 7.22
CA LYS A 573 30.79 -21.85 7.54
C LYS A 573 30.95 -22.84 8.70
N ALA A 574 30.13 -22.73 9.74
CA ALA A 574 30.21 -23.62 10.91
C ALA A 574 29.72 -25.05 10.59
N LEU A 575 28.85 -25.18 9.58
CA LEU A 575 28.28 -26.46 9.15
C LEU A 575 29.18 -27.21 8.13
N GLY A 576 30.36 -26.69 7.82
CA GLY A 576 31.36 -27.37 6.98
C GLY A 576 30.96 -27.56 5.51
N ASN A 577 30.12 -26.68 4.95
CA ASN A 577 29.68 -26.73 3.55
C ASN A 577 30.36 -25.68 2.67
#